data_AF-A0A817YA92-F1
#
_entry.id   AF-A0A817YA92-F1
#
_cell.length_a   1.000
_cell.length_b   1.000
_cell.length_c   1.000
_cell.angle_alpha   90.00
_cell.angle_beta   90.00
_cell.angle_gamma   90.00
#
_symmetry.space_group_name_H-M   'P 1'
#
loop_
_entity.id
_entity.type
_entity.pdbx_description
1 polymer ?
#
loop_
_entity_poly.entity_id
_entity_poly.type
_entity_poly.pdbx_seq_one_letter_code
_entity_poly.pdbx_strand_id
1 'polypeptide(L)'
;MSKNESQHRRHLLLGITGSVAAIKVNELVRNFNSHNIDTIVIPTERAKHFINFEDSWCSHGSITQIKTPCYFEDNDEWSSWKTRGDPVLHIILRDWADIFLIAPLDANTLAKMTIGLCDNLLTNIVRAWDLKKRKPLIIAPAMNTAMFEHPLTRQHLDILTNNFGYIEIPCIEKTLMCGQTGIGAMASVETIIEQTLKTIQQMSNDEL
;
A
#
# COMPACT_ATOMS: atom_id res chain seq x y z
N MET A 1 34.31 -16.94 -8.73
CA MET A 1 34.38 -15.72 -7.90
C MET A 1 33.82 -14.56 -8.71
N SER A 2 32.60 -14.11 -8.42
CA SER A 2 32.19 -12.72 -8.62
C SER A 2 31.02 -12.42 -7.69
N LYS A 3 31.35 -11.72 -6.59
CA LYS A 3 30.51 -10.86 -5.75
C LYS A 3 29.05 -11.28 -5.51
N ASN A 4 28.81 -11.89 -4.35
CA ASN A 4 27.61 -11.60 -3.56
C ASN A 4 27.68 -10.11 -3.17
N GLU A 5 27.29 -9.21 -4.07
CA GLU A 5 26.83 -7.91 -3.64
C GLU A 5 25.53 -8.17 -2.87
N SER A 6 25.55 -7.90 -1.57
CA SER A 6 24.35 -7.87 -0.74
C SER A 6 23.39 -6.86 -1.36
N GLN A 7 22.51 -7.34 -2.24
CA GLN A 7 21.50 -6.52 -2.87
C GLN A 7 20.72 -5.83 -1.76
N HIS A 8 20.80 -4.50 -1.70
CA HIS A 8 20.16 -3.71 -0.66
C HIS A 8 18.68 -4.08 -0.63
N ARG A 9 18.20 -4.61 0.51
CA ARG A 9 16.79 -4.97 0.66
C ARG A 9 15.98 -3.69 0.59
N ARG A 10 14.96 -3.68 -0.27
CA ARG A 10 14.06 -2.53 -0.42
C ARG A 10 12.92 -2.65 0.59
N HIS A 11 12.51 -1.51 1.12
CA HIS A 11 11.47 -1.43 2.13
C HIS A 11 10.13 -1.01 1.50
N LEU A 12 9.14 -1.88 1.58
CA LEU A 12 7.79 -1.67 1.05
C LEU A 12 6.80 -1.45 2.19
N LEU A 13 6.11 -0.31 2.17
CA LEU A 13 4.82 -0.19 2.86
C LEU A 13 3.72 -0.73 1.96
N LEU A 14 2.86 -1.58 2.52
CA LEU A 14 1.70 -2.15 1.86
C LEU A 14 0.42 -1.72 2.58
N GLY A 15 -0.25 -0.71 2.04
CA GLY A 15 -1.54 -0.22 2.53
C GLY A 15 -2.69 -1.10 2.05
N ILE A 16 -3.56 -1.50 2.97
CA ILE A 16 -4.73 -2.34 2.66
C ILE A 16 -6.01 -1.64 3.11
N THR A 17 -6.95 -1.47 2.19
CA THR A 17 -8.22 -0.78 2.45
C THR A 17 -9.43 -1.73 2.40
N GLY A 18 -10.63 -1.23 2.70
CA GLY A 18 -11.85 -2.01 2.88
C GLY A 18 -12.48 -2.53 1.60
N SER A 19 -11.78 -3.42 0.90
CA SER A 19 -12.26 -4.13 -0.29
C SER A 19 -12.11 -5.64 -0.12
N VAL A 20 -13.01 -6.43 -0.72
CA VAL A 20 -12.94 -7.90 -0.70
C VAL A 20 -11.60 -8.42 -1.22
N ALA A 21 -10.94 -7.68 -2.11
CA ALA A 21 -9.63 -8.06 -2.63
C ALA A 21 -8.52 -8.10 -1.55
N ALA A 22 -8.75 -7.54 -0.35
CA ALA A 22 -7.84 -7.58 0.78
C ALA A 22 -7.51 -9.01 1.26
N ILE A 23 -8.35 -10.01 0.93
CA ILE A 23 -8.05 -11.44 1.13
C ILE A 23 -6.72 -11.87 0.47
N LYS A 24 -6.20 -11.09 -0.49
CA LYS A 24 -4.97 -11.35 -1.22
C LYS A 24 -3.70 -10.84 -0.53
N VAL A 25 -3.80 -10.19 0.64
CA VAL A 25 -2.65 -9.61 1.34
C VAL A 25 -1.54 -10.62 1.62
N ASN A 26 -1.87 -11.83 2.09
CA ASN A 26 -0.86 -12.85 2.37
C ASN A 26 -0.15 -13.32 1.10
N GLU A 27 -0.87 -13.41 -0.02
CA GLU A 27 -0.31 -13.76 -1.32
C GLU A 27 0.66 -12.69 -1.82
N LEU A 28 0.30 -11.41 -1.68
CA LEU A 28 1.17 -10.27 -1.99
C LEU A 28 2.44 -10.30 -1.15
N VAL A 29 2.33 -10.41 0.17
CA VAL A 29 3.49 -10.40 1.08
C VAL A 29 4.43 -11.58 0.83
N ARG A 30 3.91 -12.79 0.60
CA ARG A 30 4.76 -13.94 0.24
C ARG A 30 5.54 -13.71 -1.06
N ASN A 31 4.91 -13.10 -2.07
CA ASN A 31 5.57 -12.76 -3.32
C ASN A 31 6.62 -11.64 -3.15
N PHE A 32 6.35 -10.61 -2.34
CA PHE A 32 7.37 -9.59 -2.08
C PHE A 32 8.56 -10.15 -1.28
N ASN A 33 8.29 -10.99 -0.29
CA ASN A 33 9.34 -11.67 0.48
C ASN A 33 10.24 -12.55 -0.40
N SER A 34 9.67 -13.27 -1.38
CA SER A 34 10.46 -14.08 -2.32
C SER A 34 11.37 -13.26 -3.24
N HIS A 35 11.07 -11.96 -3.40
CA HIS A 35 11.89 -10.99 -4.12
C HIS A 35 12.81 -10.15 -3.20
N ASN A 36 13.05 -10.61 -1.96
CA ASN A 36 13.89 -9.90 -0.97
C ASN A 36 13.41 -8.48 -0.63
N ILE A 37 12.10 -8.23 -0.69
CA ILE A 37 11.49 -6.97 -0.29
C ILE A 37 10.93 -7.11 1.12
N ASP A 38 11.41 -6.26 2.03
CA ASP A 38 10.88 -6.20 3.39
C ASP A 38 9.56 -5.46 3.37
N THR A 39 8.51 -6.09 3.89
CA THR A 39 7.15 -5.54 3.82
C THR A 39 6.58 -5.25 5.19
N ILE A 40 6.07 -4.03 5.38
CA ILE A 40 5.20 -3.65 6.50
C ILE A 40 3.79 -3.41 5.97
N VAL A 41 2.80 -4.05 6.56
CA VAL A 41 1.40 -3.91 6.16
C VAL A 41 0.67 -2.89 7.03
N ILE A 42 -0.09 -1.99 6.40
CA ILE A 42 -0.91 -0.98 7.07
C ILE A 42 -2.38 -1.21 6.70
N PRO A 43 -3.13 -2.06 7.44
CA PRO A 43 -4.56 -2.23 7.21
C PRO A 43 -5.34 -1.04 7.78
N THR A 44 -6.36 -0.58 7.04
CA THR A 44 -7.44 0.22 7.64
C THR A 44 -8.33 -0.66 8.51
N GLU A 45 -9.07 -0.06 9.43
CA GLU A 45 -10.05 -0.81 10.26
C GLU A 45 -11.06 -1.60 9.41
N ARG A 46 -11.45 -1.08 8.23
CA ARG A 46 -12.39 -1.79 7.34
C ARG A 46 -11.74 -2.95 6.59
N ALA A 47 -10.45 -2.89 6.33
CA ALA A 47 -9.73 -3.99 5.70
C ALA A 47 -9.67 -5.24 6.59
N LYS A 48 -9.59 -5.05 7.92
CA LYS A 48 -9.48 -6.13 8.90
C LYS A 48 -10.66 -7.12 8.88
N HIS A 49 -11.81 -6.73 8.33
CA HIS A 49 -12.93 -7.66 8.12
C HIS A 49 -12.66 -8.76 7.07
N PHE A 50 -11.66 -8.55 6.20
CA PHE A 50 -11.33 -9.48 5.10
C PHE A 50 -9.98 -10.16 5.28
N ILE A 51 -9.17 -9.70 6.23
CA ILE A 51 -7.79 -10.16 6.40
C ILE A 51 -7.72 -11.15 7.55
N ASN A 52 -7.09 -12.29 7.27
CA ASN A 52 -6.56 -13.19 8.29
C ASN A 52 -5.03 -13.20 8.13
N PHE A 53 -4.33 -12.43 8.96
CA PHE A 53 -2.87 -12.40 8.94
C PHE A 53 -2.29 -13.78 9.29
N GLU A 54 -1.15 -14.14 8.70
CA GLU A 54 -0.45 -15.37 9.08
C GLU A 54 0.14 -15.24 10.49
N ASP A 55 0.03 -16.29 11.31
CA ASP A 55 0.50 -16.31 12.71
C ASP A 55 2.00 -16.00 12.86
N SER A 56 2.77 -16.20 11.80
CA SER A 56 4.21 -15.93 11.77
C SER A 56 4.55 -14.43 11.74
N TRP A 57 3.57 -13.56 11.44
CA TRP A 57 3.81 -12.13 11.33
C TRP A 57 3.87 -11.51 12.71
N CYS A 58 4.86 -10.64 12.93
CA CYS A 58 4.91 -9.89 14.18
C CYS A 58 3.78 -8.85 14.19
N SER A 59 2.88 -8.92 15.16
CA SER A 59 2.01 -7.79 15.48
C SER A 59 2.79 -6.81 16.36
N HIS A 60 2.63 -5.50 16.15
CA HIS A 60 3.22 -4.46 17.02
C HIS A 60 4.76 -4.50 17.06
N GLY A 61 5.41 -4.55 15.89
CA GLY A 61 6.88 -4.54 15.81
C GLY A 61 7.46 -3.37 16.60
N SER A 62 8.54 -3.59 17.35
CA SER A 62 9.24 -2.49 18.00
C SER A 62 9.63 -1.47 16.94
N ILE A 63 9.22 -0.21 17.10
CA ILE A 63 9.57 0.89 16.20
C ILE A 63 11.09 1.00 16.02
N THR A 64 11.86 0.57 17.02
CA THR A 64 13.32 0.59 17.00
C THR A 64 13.97 -0.63 16.35
N GLN A 65 13.23 -1.74 16.18
CA GLN A 65 13.72 -3.01 15.62
C GLN A 65 12.58 -3.71 14.87
N ILE A 66 12.25 -3.18 13.69
CA ILE A 66 11.20 -3.74 12.84
C ILE A 66 11.68 -5.08 12.26
N LYS A 67 10.89 -6.14 12.49
CA LYS A 67 11.05 -7.44 11.84
C LYS A 67 9.92 -7.61 10.83
N THR A 68 10.27 -7.91 9.59
CA THR A 68 9.33 -8.11 8.48
C THR A 68 9.14 -9.60 8.16
N PRO A 69 7.94 -10.02 7.73
CA PRO A 69 6.72 -9.22 7.60
C PRO A 69 6.08 -8.90 8.97
N CYS A 70 5.50 -7.69 9.08
CA CYS A 70 4.71 -7.24 10.21
C CYS A 70 3.58 -6.31 9.78
N TYR A 71 2.72 -5.92 10.71
CA TYR A 71 1.68 -4.90 10.47
C TYR A 71 1.56 -3.92 11.63
N PHE A 72 1.08 -2.70 11.30
CA PHE A 72 0.69 -1.67 12.27
C PHE A 72 -0.71 -1.16 11.95
N GLU A 73 -1.50 -0.94 12.98
CA GLU A 73 -2.89 -0.46 12.92
C GLU A 73 -3.07 0.92 13.59
N ASP A 74 -4.26 1.50 13.46
CA ASP A 74 -4.57 2.84 13.97
C ASP A 74 -4.29 2.99 15.48
N ASN A 75 -4.49 1.92 16.27
CA ASN A 75 -4.21 1.93 17.71
C ASN A 75 -2.71 2.03 18.03
N ASP A 76 -1.83 1.56 17.13
CA ASP A 76 -0.38 1.61 17.33
C ASP A 76 0.17 3.03 17.29
N GLU A 77 -0.50 3.92 16.55
CA GLU A 77 -0.13 5.32 16.45
C GLU A 77 -0.18 6.00 17.82
N TRP A 78 -1.24 5.74 18.58
CA TRP A 78 -1.48 6.36 19.87
C TRP A 78 -0.84 5.62 21.04
N SER A 79 -0.60 4.30 20.92
CA SER A 79 0.14 3.55 21.94
C SER A 79 1.61 3.98 22.02
N SER A 80 2.15 4.46 20.89
CA SER A 80 3.55 4.88 20.73
C SER A 80 3.83 6.31 21.20
N TRP A 81 2.82 7.19 21.21
CA TRP A 81 2.97 8.60 21.59
C TRP A 81 2.33 8.89 22.95
N LYS A 82 3.15 9.18 23.97
CA LYS A 82 2.68 9.47 25.35
C LYS A 82 3.02 10.88 25.78
N THR A 83 4.18 11.38 25.34
CA THR A 83 4.71 12.69 25.72
C THR A 83 5.35 13.40 24.54
N ARG A 84 5.49 14.72 24.65
CA ARG A 84 6.13 15.53 23.63
C ARG A 84 7.60 15.10 23.47
N GLY A 85 7.97 14.73 22.25
CA GLY A 85 9.30 14.20 21.92
C GLY A 85 9.27 12.72 21.56
N ASP A 86 8.18 12.02 21.85
CA ASP A 86 8.01 10.63 21.45
C ASP A 86 7.93 10.48 19.92
N PRO A 87 8.42 9.34 19.38
CA PRO A 87 8.32 9.02 17.97
C PRO A 87 6.87 9.06 17.45
N VAL A 88 6.65 9.67 16.29
CA VAL A 88 5.35 9.69 15.60
C VAL A 88 5.33 8.56 14.56
N LEU A 89 4.50 7.54 14.79
CA LEU A 89 4.55 6.28 14.03
C LEU A 89 4.43 6.47 12.51
N HIS A 90 3.44 7.24 12.03
CA HIS A 90 3.26 7.45 10.58
C HIS A 90 4.47 8.13 9.92
N ILE A 91 5.20 8.99 10.64
CA ILE A 91 6.42 9.64 10.15
C ILE A 91 7.54 8.61 10.04
N ILE A 92 7.70 7.75 11.05
CA ILE A 92 8.73 6.70 11.05
C ILE A 92 8.49 5.70 9.93
N LEU A 93 7.25 5.25 9.75
CA LEU A 93 6.89 4.34 8.67
C LEU A 93 7.16 4.99 7.31
N ARG A 94 6.81 6.28 7.15
CA ARG A 94 7.14 7.06 5.95
C ARG A 94 8.65 7.20 5.73
N ASP A 95 9.46 7.33 6.77
CA ASP A 95 10.93 7.38 6.63
C ASP A 95 11.56 6.00 6.37
N TRP A 96 10.98 4.93 6.92
CA TRP A 96 11.45 3.56 6.75
C TRP A 96 11.28 3.04 5.32
N ALA A 97 10.14 3.34 4.69
CA ALA A 97 9.81 2.80 3.38
C ALA A 97 10.60 3.47 2.25
N ASP A 98 10.91 2.75 1.19
CA ASP A 98 11.36 3.31 -0.09
C ASP A 98 10.16 3.62 -1.00
N ILE A 99 9.17 2.74 -0.95
CA ILE A 99 7.98 2.74 -1.82
C ILE A 99 6.72 2.43 -0.98
N PHE A 100 5.59 3.01 -1.39
CA PHE A 100 4.29 2.71 -0.81
C PHE A 100 3.34 2.16 -1.87
N LEU A 101 2.83 0.96 -1.66
CA LEU A 101 1.78 0.35 -2.47
C LEU A 101 0.48 0.32 -1.68
N ILE A 102 -0.62 0.77 -2.26
CA ILE A 102 -1.97 0.60 -1.69
C ILE A 102 -2.75 -0.37 -2.57
N ALA A 103 -2.92 -1.61 -2.10
CA ALA A 103 -3.50 -2.70 -2.88
C ALA A 103 -4.22 -3.73 -1.99
N PRO A 104 -5.56 -3.73 -1.94
CA PRO A 104 -6.48 -2.84 -2.66
C PRO A 104 -6.56 -1.40 -2.13
N LEU A 105 -6.93 -0.48 -3.04
CA LEU A 105 -7.48 0.85 -2.76
C LEU A 105 -9.00 0.88 -2.99
N ASP A 106 -9.78 1.04 -1.93
CA ASP A 106 -11.23 1.21 -1.96
C ASP A 106 -11.62 2.65 -2.35
N ALA A 107 -12.87 2.84 -2.76
CA ALA A 107 -13.36 4.16 -3.20
C ALA A 107 -13.35 5.20 -2.07
N ASN A 108 -13.54 4.77 -0.82
CA ASN A 108 -13.60 5.66 0.34
C ASN A 108 -12.23 6.27 0.63
N THR A 109 -11.18 5.44 0.68
CA THR A 109 -9.80 5.88 0.88
C THR A 109 -9.31 6.67 -0.34
N LEU A 110 -9.68 6.26 -1.56
CA LEU A 110 -9.42 7.05 -2.78
C LEU A 110 -9.97 8.47 -2.65
N ALA A 111 -11.23 8.61 -2.20
CA ALA A 111 -11.83 9.92 -1.96
C ALA A 111 -11.08 10.69 -0.86
N LYS A 112 -10.80 10.06 0.29
CA LYS A 112 -10.06 10.67 1.40
C LYS A 112 -8.69 11.21 0.98
N MET A 113 -7.92 10.41 0.25
CA MET A 113 -6.60 10.80 -0.28
C MET A 113 -6.73 12.03 -1.18
N THR A 114 -7.75 12.06 -2.03
CA THR A 114 -7.98 13.14 -3.00
C THR A 114 -8.33 14.47 -2.32
N ILE A 115 -9.19 14.44 -1.30
CA ILE A 115 -9.59 15.65 -0.57
C ILE A 115 -8.68 15.98 0.63
N GLY A 116 -7.62 15.19 0.83
CA GLY A 116 -6.60 15.43 1.85
C GLY A 116 -7.03 15.07 3.28
N LEU A 117 -8.02 14.18 3.46
CA LEU A 117 -8.34 13.64 4.77
C LEU A 117 -7.22 12.69 5.24
N CYS A 118 -6.83 12.86 6.50
CA CYS A 118 -5.80 12.08 7.19
C CYS A 118 -6.31 11.73 8.59
N ASP A 119 -7.18 10.71 8.66
CA ASP A 119 -7.97 10.37 9.84
C ASP A 119 -7.71 8.94 10.36
N ASN A 120 -6.74 8.25 9.78
CA ASN A 120 -6.25 6.93 10.18
C ASN A 120 -4.78 6.78 9.80
N LEU A 121 -4.10 5.74 10.30
CA LEU A 121 -2.66 5.55 10.12
C LEU A 121 -2.26 5.55 8.64
N LEU A 122 -3.01 4.84 7.79
CA LEU A 122 -2.75 4.78 6.34
C LEU A 122 -2.81 6.18 5.70
N THR A 123 -3.88 6.91 5.93
CA THR A 123 -4.09 8.24 5.32
C THR A 123 -3.15 9.30 5.91
N ASN A 124 -2.74 9.16 7.18
CA ASN A 124 -1.68 9.95 7.79
C ASN A 124 -0.34 9.76 7.06
N ILE A 125 0.04 8.51 6.77
CA ILE A 125 1.26 8.19 5.99
C ILE A 125 1.16 8.78 4.57
N VAL A 126 0.02 8.61 3.88
CA VAL A 126 -0.17 9.18 2.53
C VAL A 126 -0.01 10.71 2.57
N ARG A 127 -0.63 11.39 3.53
CA ARG A 127 -0.60 12.85 3.63
C ARG A 127 0.80 13.39 3.93
N ALA A 128 1.60 12.62 4.65
CA ALA A 128 3.01 12.89 4.97
C ALA A 128 4.00 12.35 3.93
N TRP A 129 3.51 11.71 2.84
CA TRP A 129 4.37 11.06 1.86
C TRP A 129 5.29 12.06 1.14
N ASP A 130 6.56 11.69 0.98
CA ASP A 130 7.60 12.62 0.52
C ASP A 130 7.69 12.69 -1.00
N LEU A 131 6.88 13.54 -1.59
CA LEU A 131 6.89 13.79 -3.03
C LEU A 131 8.16 14.54 -3.49
N LYS A 132 8.84 15.28 -2.60
CA LYS A 132 10.07 16.01 -2.94
C LYS A 132 11.23 15.05 -3.18
N LYS A 133 11.31 13.98 -2.39
CA LYS A 133 12.26 12.87 -2.59
C LYS A 133 11.82 11.90 -3.69
N ARG A 134 10.73 12.19 -4.41
CA ARG A 134 10.18 11.34 -5.49
C ARG A 134 9.96 9.88 -5.06
N LYS A 135 9.59 9.65 -3.80
CA LYS A 135 9.25 8.31 -3.33
C LYS A 135 7.99 7.84 -4.04
N PRO A 136 8.02 6.72 -4.78
CA PRO A 136 6.86 6.29 -5.53
C PRO A 136 5.72 5.85 -4.61
N LEU A 137 4.51 6.20 -5.01
CA LEU A 137 3.27 5.71 -4.42
C LEU A 137 2.46 5.05 -5.54
N ILE A 138 2.22 3.75 -5.39
CA ILE A 138 1.47 2.93 -6.32
C ILE A 138 0.08 2.66 -5.73
N ILE A 139 -0.97 2.76 -6.55
CA ILE A 139 -2.34 2.47 -6.15
C ILE A 139 -2.94 1.39 -7.05
N ALA A 140 -3.60 0.40 -6.47
CA ALA A 140 -4.35 -0.63 -7.18
C ALA A 140 -5.82 -0.58 -6.74
N PRO A 141 -6.68 0.16 -7.44
CA PRO A 141 -8.09 0.30 -7.07
C PRO A 141 -8.83 -1.03 -7.12
N ALA A 142 -9.81 -1.19 -6.23
CA ALA A 142 -10.64 -2.39 -6.17
C ALA A 142 -12.02 -2.10 -5.57
N MET A 143 -13.05 -2.08 -6.40
CA MET A 143 -14.42 -1.73 -6.01
C MET A 143 -15.45 -2.36 -6.96
N ASN A 144 -16.73 -2.30 -6.58
CA ASN A 144 -17.81 -2.73 -7.45
C ASN A 144 -17.84 -1.89 -8.75
N THR A 145 -18.30 -2.47 -9.86
CA THR A 145 -18.42 -1.81 -11.17
C THR A 145 -19.16 -0.48 -11.11
N ALA A 146 -20.30 -0.40 -10.44
CA ALA A 146 -21.07 0.84 -10.32
C ALA A 146 -20.31 1.92 -9.53
N MET A 147 -19.46 1.53 -8.57
CA MET A 147 -18.59 2.46 -7.86
C MET A 147 -17.44 2.92 -8.78
N PHE A 148 -16.89 2.03 -9.59
CA PHE A 148 -15.81 2.37 -10.52
C PHE A 148 -16.28 3.31 -11.63
N GLU A 149 -17.46 3.05 -12.19
CA GLU A 149 -18.09 3.88 -13.22
C GLU A 149 -18.64 5.21 -12.68
N HIS A 150 -18.70 5.38 -11.35
CA HIS A 150 -19.14 6.64 -10.76
C HIS A 150 -18.17 7.77 -11.16
N PRO A 151 -18.67 8.95 -11.63
CA PRO A 151 -17.81 10.02 -12.14
C PRO A 151 -16.73 10.50 -11.16
N LEU A 152 -17.04 10.49 -9.86
CA LEU A 152 -16.08 10.83 -8.80
C LEU A 152 -14.86 9.91 -8.78
N THR A 153 -15.02 8.61 -9.09
CA THR A 153 -13.88 7.67 -9.08
C THR A 153 -12.86 8.08 -10.12
N ARG A 154 -13.29 8.41 -11.35
CA ARG A 154 -12.36 8.88 -12.38
C ARG A 154 -11.72 10.22 -12.00
N GLN A 155 -12.50 11.18 -11.49
CA GLN A 155 -11.96 12.46 -11.04
C GLN A 155 -10.91 12.30 -9.93
N HIS A 156 -11.15 11.42 -8.96
CA HIS A 156 -10.21 11.15 -7.88
C HIS A 156 -8.93 10.48 -8.39
N LEU A 157 -9.05 9.48 -9.26
CA LEU A 157 -7.88 8.83 -9.89
C LEU A 157 -7.06 9.83 -10.71
N ASP A 158 -7.72 10.70 -11.47
CA ASP A 158 -7.06 11.75 -12.26
C ASP A 158 -6.30 12.73 -11.36
N ILE A 159 -6.83 13.08 -10.19
CA ILE A 159 -6.11 13.94 -9.23
C ILE A 159 -4.87 13.21 -8.69
N LEU A 160 -5.01 11.96 -8.26
CA LEU A 160 -3.87 11.19 -7.72
C LEU A 160 -2.78 10.96 -8.77
N THR A 161 -3.15 10.63 -9.99
CA THR A 161 -2.20 10.32 -11.08
C THR A 161 -1.61 11.58 -11.70
N ASN A 162 -2.44 12.51 -12.19
CA ASN A 162 -1.97 13.67 -12.96
C ASN A 162 -1.41 14.79 -12.06
N ASN A 163 -1.97 15.00 -10.87
CA ASN A 163 -1.54 16.12 -10.01
C ASN A 163 -0.46 15.68 -9.01
N PHE A 164 -0.56 14.47 -8.45
CA PHE A 164 0.39 13.98 -7.44
C PHE A 164 1.43 12.99 -7.99
N GLY A 165 1.29 12.52 -9.23
CA GLY A 165 2.24 11.61 -9.86
C GLY A 165 2.18 10.18 -9.33
N TYR A 166 1.06 9.78 -8.70
CA TYR A 166 0.89 8.41 -8.22
C TYR A 166 0.74 7.44 -9.40
N ILE A 167 1.24 6.22 -9.23
CA ILE A 167 1.24 5.20 -10.29
C ILE A 167 -0.01 4.34 -10.11
N GLU A 168 -0.96 4.46 -11.03
CA GLU A 168 -2.15 3.61 -11.05
C GLU A 168 -1.84 2.25 -11.69
N ILE A 169 -2.19 1.17 -11.00
CA ILE A 169 -2.39 -0.16 -11.57
C ILE A 169 -3.89 -0.31 -11.82
N PRO A 170 -4.34 -0.32 -13.09
CA PRO A 170 -5.75 -0.24 -13.40
C PRO A 170 -6.52 -1.49 -12.96
N CYS A 171 -7.80 -1.31 -12.66
CA CYS A 171 -8.73 -2.41 -12.44
C CYS A 171 -8.80 -3.33 -13.68
N ILE A 172 -9.15 -4.59 -13.44
CA ILE A 172 -9.47 -5.55 -14.49
C ILE A 172 -10.97 -5.83 -14.53
N GLU A 173 -11.43 -6.32 -15.68
CA GLU A 173 -12.76 -6.89 -15.82
C GLU A 173 -12.80 -8.30 -15.23
N LYS A 174 -13.87 -8.62 -14.49
CA LYS A 174 -14.18 -9.99 -14.09
C LYS A 174 -15.66 -10.28 -14.31
N THR A 175 -15.94 -11.50 -14.73
CA THR A 175 -17.32 -12.02 -14.78
C THR A 175 -17.77 -12.35 -13.36
N LEU A 176 -18.84 -11.69 -12.92
CA LEU A 176 -19.52 -12.00 -11.66
C LEU A 176 -20.25 -13.34 -11.78
N MET A 177 -20.57 -13.96 -10.64
CA MET A 177 -21.29 -15.26 -10.60
C MET A 177 -22.67 -15.22 -11.30
N CYS A 178 -23.25 -14.02 -11.50
CA CYS A 178 -24.50 -13.81 -12.24
C CYS A 178 -24.32 -13.67 -13.77
N GLY A 179 -23.10 -13.79 -14.30
CA GLY A 179 -22.79 -13.69 -15.73
C GLY A 179 -22.55 -12.27 -16.25
N GLN A 180 -22.69 -11.24 -15.40
CA GLN A 180 -22.34 -9.86 -15.77
C GLN A 180 -20.82 -9.65 -15.65
N THR A 181 -20.18 -9.25 -16.75
CA THR A 181 -18.79 -8.75 -16.75
C THR A 181 -18.79 -7.28 -16.39
N GLY A 182 -17.90 -6.87 -15.49
CA GLY A 182 -17.71 -5.46 -15.18
C GLY A 182 -16.29 -5.16 -14.73
N ILE A 183 -15.85 -3.94 -15.01
CA ILE A 183 -14.57 -3.39 -14.56
C ILE A 183 -14.64 -3.02 -13.07
N GLY A 184 -13.53 -3.09 -12.36
CA GLY A 184 -13.45 -2.66 -10.95
C GLY A 184 -12.79 -3.68 -10.03
N ALA A 185 -12.60 -4.92 -10.50
CA ALA A 185 -11.81 -5.89 -9.77
C ALA A 185 -10.35 -5.44 -9.70
N MET A 186 -9.71 -5.64 -8.54
CA MET A 186 -8.28 -5.42 -8.38
C MET A 186 -7.50 -6.18 -9.45
N ALA A 187 -6.43 -5.57 -9.97
CA ALA A 187 -5.46 -6.26 -10.80
C ALA A 187 -4.97 -7.56 -10.14
N SER A 188 -4.47 -8.49 -10.96
CA SER A 188 -3.91 -9.74 -10.44
C SER A 188 -2.72 -9.45 -9.53
N VAL A 189 -2.45 -10.37 -8.59
CA VAL A 189 -1.27 -10.27 -7.72
C VAL A 189 0.00 -10.18 -8.56
N GLU A 190 0.11 -11.01 -9.60
CA GLU A 190 1.23 -10.98 -10.56
C GLU A 190 1.47 -9.59 -11.15
N THR A 191 0.45 -8.96 -11.72
CA THR A 191 0.56 -7.60 -12.28
C THR A 191 0.98 -6.57 -11.24
N ILE A 192 0.49 -6.69 -10.00
CA ILE A 192 0.88 -5.80 -8.90
C ILE A 192 2.35 -5.98 -8.54
N ILE A 193 2.83 -7.22 -8.44
CA ILE A 193 4.24 -7.53 -8.15
C ILE A 193 5.13 -6.99 -9.27
N GLU A 194 4.82 -7.30 -10.54
CA GLU A 194 5.60 -6.87 -11.70
C GLU A 194 5.75 -5.35 -11.77
N GLN A 195 4.65 -4.61 -11.63
CA GLN A 195 4.69 -3.14 -11.68
C GLN A 195 5.46 -2.55 -10.50
N THR A 196 5.34 -3.15 -9.31
CA THR A 196 6.09 -2.72 -8.12
C THR A 196 7.59 -2.95 -8.30
N LEU A 197 8.00 -4.12 -8.79
CA LEU A 197 9.40 -4.44 -9.08
C LEU A 197 10.00 -3.54 -10.16
N LYS A 198 9.25 -3.29 -11.23
CA LYS A 198 9.65 -2.35 -12.29
C LYS A 198 9.90 -0.95 -11.73
N THR A 199 9.02 -0.48 -10.84
CA THR A 199 9.15 0.83 -10.20
C THR A 199 10.41 0.88 -9.33
N ILE A 200 10.67 -0.16 -8.53
CA ILE A 200 11.88 -0.28 -7.70
C ILE A 200 13.17 -0.28 -8.54
N GLN A 201 13.15 -0.96 -9.69
CA GLN A 201 14.30 -0.99 -10.61
C GLN A 201 14.59 0.41 -11.19
N GLN A 202 13.55 1.17 -11.54
CA GLN A 202 13.70 2.54 -12.05
C GLN A 202 14.30 3.48 -11.01
N MET A 203 13.89 3.37 -9.73
CA MET A 203 14.47 4.17 -8.64
C MET A 203 15.99 3.96 -8.52
N SER A 204 16.45 2.71 -8.66
CA SER A 204 17.87 2.37 -8.54
C SER A 204 18.72 2.96 -9.68
N ASN A 205 18.12 3.19 -10.85
CA ASN A 205 18.80 3.79 -12.00
C ASN A 205 18.87 5.32 -11.92
N ASP A 206 17.91 5.96 -11.24
CA ASP A 206 17.88 7.42 -11.03
C ASP A 206 18.80 7.88 -9.88
N GLU A 207 19.28 6.94 -9.05
CA GLU A 207 20.23 7.17 -7.95
C GLU A 207 21.71 7.12 -8.40
N LEU A 208 21.99 6.73 -9.65
CA LEU A 208 23.32 6.64 -10.29
C LEU A 208 23.63 7.87 -11.16
#